data_AF-A0A9X0PHH8-F1
#
_entry.id   AF-A0A9X0PHH8-F1
#
_cell.length_a   1.000
_cell.length_b   1.000
_cell.length_c   1.000
_cell.angle_alpha   90.00
_cell.angle_beta   90.00
_cell.angle_gamma   90.00
#
_symmetry.space_group_name_H-M   'P 1'
#
loop_
_entity.id
_entity.type
_entity.pdbx_description
1 polymer ?
#
loop_
_entity_poly.entity_id
_entity_poly.type
_entity_poly.pdbx_seq_one_letter_code
_entity_poly.pdbx_strand_id
1 'polypeptide(L)' 'MHINHTKYVFENQDNEILKDISKNGKERPWREKKIDNVSYADILEILKIKKAHNVKQCGNVLEFKPTEDGYLKL' A
#
# COMPACT_ATOMS: atom_id res chain seq x y z
N MET A 1 -19.56 -20.95 8.18
CA MET A 1 -18.61 -19.81 8.29
C MET A 1 -17.27 -20.28 7.75
N HIS A 2 -16.70 -19.59 6.77
CA HIS A 2 -15.39 -19.93 6.21
C HIS A 2 -14.31 -19.17 6.97
N ILE A 3 -13.32 -19.89 7.51
CA ILE A 3 -12.23 -19.34 8.32
C ILE A 3 -11.03 -19.13 7.38
N ASN A 4 -10.70 -17.90 7.01
CA ASN A 4 -9.51 -17.59 6.20
C ASN A 4 -8.47 -16.81 7.02
N HIS A 5 -8.03 -17.37 8.15
CA HIS A 5 -6.98 -16.77 8.95
C HIS A 5 -5.62 -17.16 8.34
N THR A 6 -4.90 -16.21 7.73
CA THR A 6 -3.59 -16.50 7.09
C THR A 6 -2.44 -16.66 8.07
N LYS A 7 -2.70 -16.55 9.38
CA LYS A 7 -1.72 -16.76 10.45
C LYS A 7 -1.04 -18.14 10.39
N TYR A 8 -1.69 -19.12 9.76
CA TYR A 8 -1.18 -20.46 9.49
C TYR A 8 -1.18 -20.83 7.99
N VAL A 9 -1.42 -19.84 7.10
CA VAL A 9 -1.38 -20.03 5.65
C VAL A 9 0.02 -19.64 5.19
N PHE A 10 0.84 -20.64 4.91
CA PHE A 10 2.22 -20.47 4.43
C PHE A 10 2.30 -20.29 2.90
N GLU A 11 1.22 -20.58 2.17
CA GLU A 11 1.13 -20.32 0.73
C GLU A 11 1.10 -18.80 0.44
N ASN A 12 1.93 -18.34 -0.50
CA ASN A 12 2.14 -16.92 -0.82
C ASN A 12 2.68 -16.07 0.35
N GLN A 13 3.23 -16.70 1.39
CA GLN A 13 4.10 -16.05 2.40
C GLN A 13 5.58 -16.10 1.98
N ASP A 14 5.87 -16.59 0.78
CA ASP A 14 7.20 -16.55 0.20
C ASP A 14 7.68 -15.09 0.09
N ASN A 15 8.99 -14.86 0.05
CA ASN A 15 9.60 -13.54 -0.17
C ASN A 15 9.34 -12.97 -1.60
N GLU A 16 8.26 -13.41 -2.23
CA GLU A 16 7.84 -12.98 -3.54
C GLU A 16 7.20 -11.60 -3.45
N ILE A 17 7.41 -10.82 -4.50
CA ILE A 17 6.86 -9.46 -4.60
C ILE A 17 5.36 -9.58 -4.85
N LEU A 18 4.56 -8.98 -3.95
CA LEU A 18 3.11 -8.87 -4.11
C LEU A 18 2.76 -8.15 -5.43
N LYS A 19 2.13 -8.87 -6.36
CA LYS A 19 1.53 -8.31 -7.57
C LYS A 19 0.03 -8.11 -7.38
N ASP A 20 -0.40 -6.86 -7.18
CA ASP A 20 -1.82 -6.52 -7.11
C ASP A 20 -2.36 -6.24 -8.52
N ILE A 21 -3.16 -7.16 -9.05
CA ILE A 21 -3.76 -7.08 -10.38
C ILE A 21 -5.28 -6.90 -10.22
N SER A 22 -5.81 -5.85 -10.85
CA SER A 22 -7.25 -5.61 -10.90
C SER A 22 -8.01 -6.68 -11.69
N LYS A 23 -9.33 -6.77 -11.50
CA LYS A 23 -10.20 -7.68 -12.27
C LYS A 23 -10.07 -7.52 -13.80
N ASN A 24 -9.60 -6.36 -14.26
CA ASN A 24 -9.43 -6.04 -15.68
C ASN A 24 -8.00 -6.32 -16.17
N GLY A 25 -7.16 -7.00 -15.38
CA GLY A 25 -5.78 -7.37 -15.74
C GLY A 25 -4.76 -6.24 -15.59
N LYS A 26 -5.15 -5.03 -15.15
CA LYS A 26 -4.22 -3.94 -14.89
C LYS A 26 -3.56 -4.08 -13.53
N GLU A 27 -2.24 -4.04 -13.49
CA GLU A 27 -1.45 -3.99 -12.26
C GLU A 27 -1.65 -2.65 -11.53
N ARG A 28 -1.65 -2.69 -10.20
CA ARG A 28 -1.62 -1.54 -9.31
C ARG A 28 -0.19 -1.35 -8.79
N PRO A 29 0.59 -0.44 -9.39
CA PRO A 29 2.01 -0.25 -9.07
C PRO A 29 2.14 0.55 -7.76
N TRP A 30 1.87 -0.12 -6.63
CA TRP A 30 1.83 0.53 -5.32
C TRP A 30 3.18 1.09 -4.92
N ARG A 31 4.27 0.35 -5.21
CA ARG A 31 5.62 0.76 -4.87
C ARG A 31 6.01 2.04 -5.58
N GLU A 32 5.83 2.09 -6.90
CA GLU A 32 6.13 3.24 -7.74
C GLU A 32 5.34 4.46 -7.27
N LYS A 33 4.03 4.30 -7.08
CA LYS A 33 3.16 5.39 -6.59
C LYS A 33 3.55 5.92 -5.22
N LYS A 34 4.03 5.05 -4.32
CA LYS A 34 4.49 5.44 -2.98
C LYS A 34 5.79 6.25 -3.07
N ILE A 35 6.76 5.77 -3.86
CA ILE A 35 8.02 6.47 -4.11
C ILE A 35 7.75 7.84 -4.76
N ASP A 36 6.89 7.88 -5.77
CA ASP A 36 6.51 9.12 -6.46
C ASP A 36 5.88 10.13 -5.49
N ASN A 37 5.04 9.67 -4.56
CA ASN A 37 4.45 10.53 -3.53
C ASN A 37 5.51 11.09 -2.57
N VAL A 38 6.53 10.32 -2.18
CA VAL A 38 7.63 10.81 -1.34
C VAL A 38 8.38 11.92 -2.06
N SER A 39 8.79 11.69 -3.31
CA SER A 39 9.50 12.71 -4.12
C SER A 39 8.63 13.94 -4.41
N TYR A 40 7.34 13.73 -4.67
CA TYR A 40 6.39 14.82 -4.90
C TYR A 40 6.20 15.69 -3.64
N ALA A 41 6.21 15.08 -2.45
CA ALA A 41 6.10 15.82 -1.21
C ALA A 41 7.25 16.83 -1.00
N ASP A 42 8.46 16.49 -1.43
CA ASP A 42 9.62 17.39 -1.32
C ASP A 42 9.43 18.63 -2.21
N ILE A 43 8.84 18.47 -3.41
CA ILE A 43 8.47 19.60 -4.28
C ILE A 43 7.40 20.48 -3.60
N LEU A 44 6.38 19.86 -3.00
CA LEU A 44 5.34 20.59 -2.27
C LEU A 44 5.90 21.36 -1.07
N GLU A 45 6.93 20.81 -0.41
CA GLU A 45 7.62 21.43 0.72
C GLU A 45 8.40 22.68 0.26
N ILE A 46 9.14 22.59 -0.86
CA ILE A 46 9.82 23.74 -1.49
C ILE A 46 8.82 24.85 -1.84
N LEU A 47 7.66 24.48 -2.37
CA LEU A 47 6.58 25.41 -2.71
C LEU A 47 5.77 25.92 -1.49
N LYS A 48 6.13 25.49 -0.27
CA LYS A 48 5.45 25.85 0.99
C LYS A 48 3.96 25.49 1.00
N ILE A 49 3.57 24.41 0.32
CA ILE A 49 2.20 23.91 0.31
C ILE A 49 1.93 23.14 1.60
N LYS A 50 0.90 23.56 2.34
CA LYS A 50 0.54 22.98 3.66
C LYS A 50 0.37 21.45 3.64
N LYS A 51 -0.05 20.86 2.51
CA LYS A 51 -0.31 19.42 2.38
C LYS A 51 0.95 18.56 2.19
N ALA A 52 2.15 19.13 2.04
CA ALA A 52 3.39 18.38 1.83
C ALA A 52 3.58 17.25 2.88
N HIS A 53 3.34 17.56 4.16
CA HIS A 53 3.45 16.57 5.26
C HIS A 53 2.53 15.35 5.08
N ASN A 54 1.27 15.57 4.69
CA ASN A 54 0.30 14.49 4.47
C ASN A 54 0.69 13.60 3.29
N VAL A 55 1.19 14.21 2.21
CA VAL A 55 1.65 13.48 1.03
C VAL A 55 2.90 12.64 1.37
N LYS A 56 3.85 13.20 2.12
CA LYS A 56 5.06 12.51 2.59
C LYS A 56 4.70 11.30 3.46
N GLN A 57 3.84 11.51 4.45
CA GLN A 57 3.41 10.44 5.36
C GLN A 57 2.66 9.32 4.61
N CYS A 58 1.80 9.67 3.66
CA CYS A 58 1.12 8.69 2.82
C CYS A 58 2.11 7.92 1.92
N GLY A 59 3.17 8.54 1.44
CA GLY A 59 4.22 7.87 0.64
C GLY A 59 5.10 6.91 1.45
N ASN A 60 5.36 7.22 2.72
CA ASN A 60 6.32 6.49 3.55
C ASN A 60 5.85 5.10 4.00
N VAL A 61 4.57 4.93 4.32
CA VAL A 61 4.06 3.69 4.91
C VAL A 61 2.90 3.16 4.08
N LEU A 62 2.93 1.86 3.80
CA LEU A 62 1.81 1.12 3.24
C LEU A 62 1.30 0.17 4.34
N GLU A 63 0.26 0.61 5.05
CA GLU A 63 -0.41 -0.18 6.07
C GLU A 63 -1.60 -0.93 5.47
N PHE A 64 -1.69 -2.22 5.77
CA PHE A 64 -2.89 -3.02 5.49
C PHE A 64 -3.90 -2.75 6.60
N LYS A 65 -5.10 -2.28 6.25
CA LYS A 65 -6.17 -2.14 7.25
C LYS A 65 -6.82 -3.50 7.47
N PRO A 66 -7.00 -3.94 8.73
CA PRO A 66 -7.83 -5.08 9.02
C PRO A 66 -9.28 -4.75 8.65
N THR A 67 -9.91 -5.58 7.83
CA THR A 67 -11.36 -5.52 7.63
C THR A 67 -12.08 -6.00 8.89
N GLU A 68 -13.38 -5.72 9.01
CA GLU A 68 -14.22 -6.18 10.15
C GLU A 68 -14.13 -7.70 10.37
N ASP A 69 -13.87 -8.45 9.29
CA ASP A 69 -13.66 -9.90 9.30
C ASP A 69 -12.22 -10.34 9.65
N GLY A 70 -11.33 -9.42 10.02
CA GLY A 70 -9.94 -9.72 10.40
C GLY A 70 -8.96 -9.97 9.25
N TYR A 71 -9.34 -9.71 7.99
CA TYR A 71 -8.46 -9.85 6.83
C TYR A 71 -7.57 -8.62 6.65
N LEU A 72 -6.28 -8.83 6.38
CA LEU A 72 -5.37 -7.78 5.93
C LEU A 72 -5.51 -7.65 4.41
N LYS A 73 -6.37 -6.74 3.95
CA LYS A 73 -6.42 -6.33 2.55
C LYS A 73 -5.83 -4.93 2.42
N LEU A 74 -5.22 -4.68 1.26
CA LEU A 74 -4.86 -3.33 0.85
C LEU A 74 -6.11 -2.54 0.45
#